data_AF-A0AA96QTK1-F1
#
_entry.id   AF-A0AA96QTK1-F1
#
_cell.length_a   1.000
_cell.length_b   1.000
_cell.length_c   1.000
_cell.angle_alpha   90.00
_cell.angle_beta   90.00
_cell.angle_gamma   90.00
#
_symmetry.space_group_name_H-M   'P 1'
#
loop_
_entity.id
_entity.type
_entity.pdbx_description
1 polymer ?
#
loop_
_entity_poly.entity_id
_entity_poly.type
_entity_poly.pdbx_seq_one_letter_code
_entity_poly.pdbx_strand_id
1 'polypeptide(L)'
;MKATDLIRPTQSVTASVTDALAVFEDAVARLTSTAAELSADDTPWAVAQREEAADRAVDLLAARAWYAKPSSSLGDVQAVAHRCVAYAVVADTVLAGGRDSSDRSVQHRLTGRALLLLTLPEHFDAVTGHVRHLLGAAPEGRLLAAWRMVDEALGTLDTTRHEWVGADPAVVAAAGWVLVDRMSRLLIASALVSQAGAAGQPSQVAELLVNAARRYAWNHLRRPAPEAATPTHVRRSADLVSALAPQTRREQQR
;
A
#
# COMPACT_ATOMS: atom_id res chain seq x y z
N MET A 1 29.07 -10.66 -9.99
CA MET A 1 27.72 -10.28 -10.50
C MET A 1 27.58 -8.78 -10.40
N LYS A 2 27.36 -8.06 -11.50
CA LYS A 2 27.17 -6.61 -11.50
C LYS A 2 25.71 -6.29 -11.16
N ALA A 3 25.48 -5.31 -10.27
CA ALA A 3 24.15 -4.89 -9.80
C ALA A 3 23.25 -4.24 -10.89
N THR A 4 23.72 -4.18 -12.13
CA THR A 4 23.10 -3.43 -13.23
C THR A 4 21.99 -4.20 -13.96
N ASP A 5 21.80 -5.50 -13.68
CA ASP A 5 20.77 -6.34 -14.34
C ASP A 5 19.42 -6.39 -13.60
N LEU A 6 19.25 -5.68 -12.47
CA LEU A 6 18.02 -5.68 -11.66
C LEU A 6 16.91 -4.74 -12.17
N ILE A 7 17.13 -4.04 -13.29
CA ILE A 7 16.24 -3.00 -13.80
C ILE A 7 15.96 -3.24 -15.30
N ARG A 8 15.11 -4.22 -15.60
CA ARG A 8 14.36 -4.31 -16.87
C ARG A 8 12.84 -4.23 -16.58
N PRO A 9 12.04 -3.67 -17.49
CA PRO A 9 11.36 -2.41 -17.23
C PRO A 9 9.90 -2.59 -16.79
N THR A 10 9.37 -1.48 -16.29
CA THR A 10 8.01 -1.11 -15.87
C THR A 10 6.86 -1.87 -16.53
N GLN A 11 6.98 -2.32 -17.79
CA GLN A 11 5.92 -3.02 -18.53
C GLN A 11 5.36 -4.28 -17.83
N SER A 12 6.21 -5.11 -17.20
CA SER A 12 5.73 -6.30 -16.46
C SER A 12 4.95 -5.93 -15.19
N VAL A 13 5.29 -4.79 -14.58
CA VAL A 13 4.56 -4.26 -13.42
C VAL A 13 3.23 -3.66 -13.86
N THR A 14 3.22 -2.92 -14.97
CA THR A 14 2.00 -2.30 -15.50
C THR A 14 0.97 -3.34 -15.89
N ALA A 15 1.35 -4.41 -16.58
CA ALA A 15 0.42 -5.50 -16.93
C ALA A 15 -0.18 -6.15 -15.68
N SER A 16 0.67 -6.52 -14.71
CA SER A 16 0.22 -7.12 -13.43
C SER A 16 -0.69 -6.20 -12.61
N VAL A 17 -0.46 -4.89 -12.66
CA VAL A 17 -1.31 -3.89 -11.99
C VAL A 17 -2.66 -3.77 -12.68
N THR A 18 -2.68 -3.71 -14.02
CA THR A 18 -3.93 -3.66 -14.78
C THR A 18 -4.79 -4.89 -14.49
N ASP A 19 -4.17 -6.08 -14.47
CA ASP A 19 -4.85 -7.32 -14.11
C ASP A 19 -5.39 -7.27 -12.66
N ALA A 20 -4.60 -6.75 -11.72
CA ALA A 20 -5.01 -6.59 -10.33
C ALA A 20 -6.17 -5.61 -10.15
N LEU A 21 -6.18 -4.48 -10.89
CA LEU A 21 -7.28 -3.52 -10.89
C LEU A 21 -8.56 -4.14 -11.45
N ALA A 22 -8.49 -4.92 -12.54
CA ALA A 22 -9.65 -5.58 -13.12
C ALA A 22 -10.28 -6.61 -12.17
N VAL A 23 -9.47 -7.44 -11.51
CA VAL A 23 -9.94 -8.37 -10.47
C VAL A 23 -10.57 -7.61 -9.31
N PHE A 24 -9.96 -6.49 -8.92
CA PHE A 24 -10.47 -5.69 -7.82
C PHE A 24 -11.81 -5.02 -8.15
N GLU A 25 -11.96 -4.49 -9.36
CA GLU A 25 -13.21 -3.96 -9.89
C GLU A 25 -14.34 -4.99 -9.90
N ASP A 26 -14.04 -6.21 -10.34
CA ASP A 26 -14.98 -7.33 -10.34
C ASP A 26 -15.37 -7.74 -8.90
N ALA A 27 -14.44 -7.70 -7.95
CA ALA A 27 -14.75 -7.92 -6.53
C ALA A 27 -15.64 -6.81 -5.94
N VAL A 28 -15.34 -5.55 -6.23
CA VAL A 28 -16.18 -4.39 -5.84
C VAL A 28 -17.58 -4.51 -6.44
N ALA A 29 -17.70 -4.87 -7.72
CA ALA A 29 -18.98 -5.03 -8.40
C ALA A 29 -19.83 -6.12 -7.74
N ARG A 30 -19.24 -7.28 -7.41
CA ARG A 30 -19.94 -8.34 -6.66
C ARG A 30 -20.39 -7.88 -5.28
N LEU A 31 -19.47 -7.30 -4.50
CA LEU A 31 -19.78 -6.82 -3.15
C LEU A 31 -20.86 -5.74 -3.18
N THR A 32 -20.85 -4.85 -4.17
CA THR A 32 -21.86 -3.80 -4.35
C THR A 32 -23.21 -4.40 -4.73
N SER A 33 -23.24 -5.41 -5.62
CA SER A 33 -24.48 -6.12 -5.97
C SER A 33 -25.10 -6.79 -4.74
N THR A 34 -24.29 -7.53 -3.97
CA THR A 34 -24.73 -8.15 -2.72
C THR A 34 -25.17 -7.09 -1.70
N ALA A 35 -24.43 -5.99 -1.57
CA ALA A 35 -24.78 -4.87 -0.69
C ALA A 35 -26.12 -4.20 -1.08
N ALA A 36 -26.42 -4.10 -2.37
CA ALA A 36 -27.68 -3.55 -2.88
C ALA A 36 -28.87 -4.47 -2.58
N GLU A 37 -28.70 -5.79 -2.73
CA GLU A 37 -29.69 -6.79 -2.35
C GLU A 37 -29.98 -6.76 -0.84
N LEU A 38 -28.96 -6.46 -0.04
CA LEU A 38 -29.05 -6.34 1.41
C LEU A 38 -29.49 -4.94 1.87
N SER A 39 -29.82 -4.01 0.97
CA SER A 39 -30.01 -2.58 1.32
C SER A 39 -31.15 -2.28 2.30
N ALA A 40 -32.17 -3.15 2.36
CA ALA A 40 -33.27 -3.05 3.32
C ALA A 40 -33.05 -3.87 4.62
N ASP A 41 -31.95 -4.63 4.67
CA ASP A 41 -31.57 -5.46 5.82
C ASP A 41 -30.58 -4.69 6.71
N ASP A 42 -31.00 -4.37 7.93
CA ASP A 42 -30.21 -3.67 8.94
C ASP A 42 -29.56 -4.61 9.96
N THR A 43 -29.51 -5.91 9.68
CA THR A 43 -28.73 -6.84 10.51
C THR A 43 -27.25 -6.41 10.53
N PRO A 44 -26.53 -6.65 11.65
CA PRO A 44 -25.11 -6.31 11.75
C PRO A 44 -24.25 -6.90 10.63
N TRP A 45 -24.61 -8.09 10.14
CA TRP A 45 -23.92 -8.74 9.02
C TRP A 45 -24.16 -7.99 7.70
N ALA A 46 -25.41 -7.63 7.39
CA ALA A 46 -25.75 -6.87 6.19
C ALA A 46 -25.08 -5.48 6.18
N VAL A 47 -25.08 -4.79 7.32
CA VAL A 47 -24.34 -3.53 7.51
C VAL A 47 -22.83 -3.74 7.27
N ALA A 48 -22.22 -4.76 7.86
CA ALA A 48 -20.79 -5.04 7.68
C ALA A 48 -20.44 -5.32 6.22
N GLN A 49 -21.28 -6.04 5.47
CA GLN A 49 -21.07 -6.30 4.05
C GLN A 49 -21.16 -5.02 3.20
N ARG A 50 -22.08 -4.11 3.53
CA ARG A 50 -22.17 -2.79 2.85
C ARG A 50 -20.94 -1.92 3.13
N GLU A 51 -20.47 -1.90 4.38
CA GLU A 51 -19.27 -1.17 4.76
C GLU A 51 -18.01 -1.72 4.08
N GLU A 52 -17.87 -3.04 4.02
CA GLU A 52 -16.78 -3.69 3.29
C GLU A 52 -16.82 -3.34 1.79
N ALA A 53 -18.00 -3.37 1.16
CA ALA A 53 -18.15 -2.95 -0.25
C ALA A 53 -17.71 -1.49 -0.47
N ALA A 54 -18.08 -0.60 0.46
CA ALA A 54 -17.69 0.80 0.42
C ALA A 54 -16.17 0.98 0.59
N ASP A 55 -15.54 0.24 1.50
CA ASP A 55 -14.09 0.27 1.69
C ASP A 55 -13.34 -0.18 0.43
N ARG A 56 -13.78 -1.26 -0.23
CA ARG A 56 -13.15 -1.72 -1.48
C ARG A 56 -13.31 -0.73 -2.62
N ALA A 57 -14.47 -0.08 -2.72
CA ALA A 57 -14.68 0.98 -3.72
C ALA A 57 -13.73 2.17 -3.48
N VAL A 58 -13.51 2.55 -2.21
CA VAL A 58 -12.57 3.61 -1.83
C VAL A 58 -11.13 3.23 -2.16
N ASP A 59 -10.70 2.01 -1.85
CA ASP A 59 -9.36 1.51 -2.18
C ASP A 59 -9.12 1.53 -3.70
N LEU A 60 -10.11 1.13 -4.51
CA LEU A 60 -10.03 1.18 -5.98
C LEU A 60 -9.92 2.62 -6.49
N LEU A 61 -10.74 3.53 -5.96
CA LEU A 61 -10.67 4.96 -6.32
C LEU A 61 -9.29 5.54 -5.98
N ALA A 62 -8.74 5.17 -4.83
CA ALA A 62 -7.43 5.62 -4.39
C ALA A 62 -6.31 5.08 -5.32
N ALA A 63 -6.36 3.79 -5.68
CA ALA A 63 -5.43 3.21 -6.64
C ALA A 63 -5.51 3.90 -8.01
N ARG A 64 -6.73 4.13 -8.53
CA ARG A 64 -6.95 4.88 -9.79
C ARG A 64 -6.42 6.32 -9.70
N ALA A 65 -6.59 6.99 -8.56
CA ALA A 65 -6.06 8.34 -8.34
C ALA A 65 -4.54 8.39 -8.49
N TRP A 66 -3.84 7.38 -7.95
CA TRP A 66 -2.40 7.24 -8.12
C TRP A 66 -2.01 7.01 -9.59
N TYR A 67 -2.63 6.04 -10.27
CA TYR A 67 -2.27 5.71 -11.65
C TYR A 67 -2.69 6.77 -12.69
N ALA A 68 -3.60 7.68 -12.33
CA ALA A 68 -3.92 8.85 -13.16
C ALA A 68 -2.80 9.91 -13.18
N LYS A 69 -1.81 9.84 -12.27
CA LYS A 69 -0.70 10.80 -12.25
C LYS A 69 0.28 10.54 -13.41
N PRO A 70 0.69 11.57 -14.17
CA PRO A 70 1.68 11.42 -15.23
C PRO A 70 3.00 10.87 -14.68
N SER A 71 3.60 9.87 -15.35
CA SER A 71 4.88 9.30 -14.91
C SER A 71 6.01 10.33 -14.82
N SER A 72 5.96 11.40 -15.61
CA SER A 72 6.90 12.52 -15.55
C SER A 72 6.88 13.27 -14.22
N SER A 73 5.76 13.23 -13.48
CA SER A 73 5.63 13.84 -12.15
C SER A 73 6.36 13.07 -11.04
N LEU A 74 6.78 11.83 -11.32
CA LEU A 74 7.45 10.96 -10.36
C LEU A 74 8.98 11.13 -10.38
N GLY A 75 9.57 11.67 -11.45
CA GLY A 75 11.03 11.86 -11.54
C GLY A 75 11.84 10.64 -11.07
N ASP A 76 12.80 10.88 -10.19
CA ASP A 76 13.71 9.85 -9.66
C ASP A 76 13.04 8.83 -8.73
N VAL A 77 11.85 9.12 -8.18
CA VAL A 77 11.15 8.20 -7.27
C VAL A 77 10.31 7.16 -7.98
N GLN A 78 10.17 7.26 -9.31
CA GLN A 78 9.27 6.44 -10.11
C GLN A 78 9.43 4.94 -9.81
N ALA A 79 10.67 4.45 -9.75
CA ALA A 79 10.95 3.03 -9.57
C ALA A 79 10.48 2.51 -8.19
N VAL A 80 10.67 3.30 -7.13
CA VAL A 80 10.29 2.92 -5.76
C VAL A 80 8.78 3.06 -5.57
N ALA A 81 8.23 4.20 -5.98
CA ALA A 81 6.82 4.53 -5.82
C ALA A 81 5.92 3.51 -6.54
N HIS A 82 6.23 3.15 -7.80
CA HIS A 82 5.46 2.11 -8.50
C HIS A 82 5.52 0.75 -7.81
N ARG A 83 6.63 0.39 -7.17
CA ARG A 83 6.75 -0.89 -6.46
C ARG A 83 5.95 -0.92 -5.17
N CYS A 84 6.02 0.16 -4.38
CA CYS A 84 5.20 0.32 -3.20
C CYS A 84 3.71 0.25 -3.56
N VAL A 85 3.28 1.03 -4.55
CA VAL A 85 1.86 1.06 -4.93
C VAL A 85 1.41 -0.25 -5.57
N ALA A 86 2.23 -0.89 -6.41
CA ALA A 86 1.92 -2.23 -6.91
C ALA A 86 1.77 -3.25 -5.78
N TYR A 87 2.59 -3.18 -4.72
CA TYR A 87 2.42 -4.03 -3.54
C TYR A 87 1.06 -3.79 -2.87
N ALA A 88 0.66 -2.54 -2.61
CA ALA A 88 -0.62 -2.24 -1.97
C ALA A 88 -1.80 -2.77 -2.80
N VAL A 89 -1.79 -2.51 -4.11
CA VAL A 89 -2.84 -2.99 -5.01
C VAL A 89 -2.94 -4.51 -4.98
N VAL A 90 -1.82 -5.23 -5.11
CA VAL A 90 -1.83 -6.70 -5.03
C VAL A 90 -2.29 -7.19 -3.65
N ALA A 91 -1.86 -6.53 -2.56
CA ALA A 91 -2.29 -6.89 -1.21
C ALA A 91 -3.82 -6.73 -1.04
N ASP A 92 -4.38 -5.64 -1.55
CA ASP A 92 -5.82 -5.37 -1.53
C ASP A 92 -6.60 -6.34 -2.41
N THR A 93 -6.06 -6.72 -3.58
CA THR A 93 -6.63 -7.75 -4.45
C THR A 93 -6.66 -9.13 -3.77
N VAL A 94 -5.60 -9.51 -3.06
CA VAL A 94 -5.57 -10.77 -2.28
C VAL A 94 -6.65 -10.75 -1.19
N LEU A 95 -6.82 -9.62 -0.48
CA LEU A 95 -7.90 -9.47 0.51
C LEU A 95 -9.30 -9.52 -0.13
N ALA A 96 -9.45 -9.00 -1.35
CA ALA A 96 -10.69 -9.03 -2.12
C ALA A 96 -11.03 -10.41 -2.71
N GLY A 97 -10.25 -11.45 -2.38
CA GLY A 97 -10.51 -12.83 -2.81
C GLY A 97 -9.76 -13.25 -4.09
N GLY A 98 -8.67 -12.57 -4.46
CA GLY A 98 -7.72 -13.03 -5.48
C GLY A 98 -7.30 -14.47 -5.20
N ARG A 99 -7.65 -15.39 -6.10
CA ARG A 99 -7.71 -16.83 -5.82
C ARG A 99 -6.37 -17.56 -5.90
N ASP A 100 -5.26 -16.90 -6.22
CA ASP A 100 -4.09 -17.62 -6.72
C ASP A 100 -2.84 -17.49 -5.85
N SER A 101 -2.22 -18.63 -5.56
CA SER A 101 -0.97 -18.71 -4.77
C SER A 101 0.20 -17.97 -5.43
N SER A 102 0.11 -17.76 -6.74
CA SER A 102 1.00 -16.92 -7.56
C SER A 102 1.00 -15.46 -7.09
N ASP A 103 -0.13 -14.92 -6.63
CA ASP A 103 -0.25 -13.52 -6.19
C ASP A 103 0.53 -13.24 -4.90
N ARG A 104 0.55 -14.21 -3.97
CA ARG A 104 1.37 -14.10 -2.75
C ARG A 104 2.88 -14.10 -3.05
N SER A 105 3.30 -14.85 -4.07
CA SER A 105 4.70 -14.88 -4.53
C SER A 105 5.08 -13.57 -5.24
N VAL A 106 4.15 -12.97 -5.98
CA VAL A 106 4.30 -11.64 -6.58
C VAL A 106 4.40 -10.59 -5.49
N GLN A 107 3.50 -10.61 -4.52
CA GLN A 107 3.52 -9.72 -3.36
C GLN A 107 4.87 -9.78 -2.63
N HIS A 108 5.37 -10.97 -2.29
CA HIS A 108 6.69 -11.13 -1.65
C HIS A 108 7.83 -10.51 -2.47
N ARG A 109 7.85 -10.74 -3.79
CA ARG A 109 8.89 -10.17 -4.67
C ARG A 109 8.79 -8.65 -4.75
N LEU A 110 7.57 -8.09 -4.78
CA LEU A 110 7.35 -6.65 -4.75
C LEU A 110 7.81 -6.04 -3.43
N THR A 111 7.48 -6.67 -2.30
CA THR A 111 7.95 -6.26 -0.97
C THR A 111 9.46 -6.22 -0.88
N GLY A 112 10.15 -7.31 -1.25
CA GLY A 112 11.60 -7.38 -1.14
C GLY A 112 12.31 -6.31 -1.98
N ARG A 113 11.83 -6.08 -3.21
CA ARG A 113 12.39 -5.05 -4.10
C ARG A 113 12.11 -3.62 -3.62
N ALA A 114 10.90 -3.36 -3.13
CA ALA A 114 10.55 -2.05 -2.58
C ALA A 114 11.36 -1.77 -1.31
N LEU A 115 11.46 -2.75 -0.42
CA LEU A 115 12.20 -2.65 0.83
C LEU A 115 13.69 -2.38 0.59
N LEU A 116 14.32 -3.09 -0.35
CA LEU A 116 15.72 -2.85 -0.73
C LEU A 116 15.99 -1.41 -1.18
N LEU A 117 15.01 -0.76 -1.80
CA LEU A 117 15.14 0.62 -2.23
C LEU A 117 14.85 1.59 -1.09
N LEU A 118 13.84 1.31 -0.26
CA LEU A 118 13.44 2.15 0.86
C LEU A 118 14.45 2.19 2.01
N THR A 119 15.34 1.21 2.14
CA THR A 119 16.44 1.28 3.10
C THR A 119 17.56 2.23 2.66
N LEU A 120 17.56 2.69 1.40
CA LEU A 120 18.53 3.66 0.92
C LEU A 120 18.07 5.10 1.24
N PRO A 121 18.91 5.94 1.86
CA PRO A 121 18.55 7.29 2.27
C PRO A 121 17.95 8.13 1.14
N GLU A 122 18.61 8.15 -0.01
CA GLU A 122 18.23 8.95 -1.18
C GLU A 122 16.85 8.60 -1.71
N HIS A 123 16.49 7.32 -1.70
CA HIS A 123 15.20 6.85 -2.18
C HIS A 123 14.10 7.08 -1.16
N PHE A 124 14.38 6.83 0.13
CA PHE A 124 13.43 7.10 1.20
C PHE A 124 13.06 8.59 1.21
N ASP A 125 14.06 9.47 1.24
CA ASP A 125 13.89 10.92 1.30
C ASP A 125 13.21 11.47 0.05
N ALA A 126 13.53 10.92 -1.11
CA ALA A 126 12.88 11.32 -2.34
C ALA A 126 11.39 10.92 -2.33
N VAL A 127 11.05 9.71 -1.86
CA VAL A 127 9.64 9.27 -1.78
C VAL A 127 8.86 10.10 -0.75
N THR A 128 9.39 10.34 0.45
CA THR A 128 8.73 11.21 1.45
C THR A 128 8.60 12.64 0.95
N GLY A 129 9.62 13.16 0.26
CA GLY A 129 9.57 14.43 -0.45
C GLY A 129 8.46 14.49 -1.51
N HIS A 130 8.29 13.40 -2.27
CA HIS A 130 7.23 13.29 -3.27
C HIS A 130 5.83 13.22 -2.64
N VAL A 131 5.64 12.48 -1.54
CA VAL A 131 4.38 12.48 -0.77
C VAL A 131 4.04 13.89 -0.33
N ARG A 132 5.00 14.63 0.21
CA ARG A 132 4.84 16.04 0.63
C ARG A 132 4.50 16.95 -0.56
N HIS A 133 5.15 16.75 -1.70
CA HIS A 133 4.86 17.49 -2.93
C HIS A 133 3.44 17.24 -3.43
N LEU A 134 2.98 15.98 -3.47
CA LEU A 134 1.61 15.62 -3.86
C LEU A 134 0.57 16.21 -2.93
N LEU A 135 0.85 16.16 -1.63
CA LEU A 135 -0.04 16.65 -0.59
C LEU A 135 -0.26 18.16 -0.69
N GLY A 136 0.79 18.91 -1.05
CA GLY A 136 0.72 20.35 -1.30
C GLY A 136 0.34 21.17 -0.05
N ALA A 137 -0.12 22.39 -0.27
CA ALA A 137 -0.57 23.26 0.81
C ALA A 137 -1.85 22.73 1.48
N ALA A 138 -2.02 23.04 2.76
CA ALA A 138 -3.20 22.63 3.52
C ALA A 138 -4.49 23.21 2.88
N PRO A 139 -5.46 22.35 2.51
CA PRO A 139 -6.73 22.80 1.96
C PRO A 139 -7.66 23.29 3.06
N GLU A 140 -8.68 24.06 2.68
CA GLU A 140 -9.76 24.45 3.58
C GLU A 140 -10.91 23.42 3.59
N GLY A 141 -11.80 23.55 4.57
CA GLY A 141 -13.05 22.77 4.63
C GLY A 141 -12.86 21.29 4.91
N ARG A 142 -13.72 20.45 4.31
CA ARG A 142 -13.83 19.02 4.67
C ARG A 142 -12.60 18.18 4.30
N LEU A 143 -11.81 18.60 3.30
CA LEU A 143 -10.61 17.86 2.87
C LEU A 143 -9.45 17.97 3.88
N LEU A 144 -9.44 19.03 4.71
CA LEU A 144 -8.39 19.28 5.71
C LEU A 144 -8.16 18.09 6.65
N ALA A 145 -9.23 17.37 7.02
CA ALA A 145 -9.10 16.22 7.91
C ALA A 145 -8.28 15.07 7.27
N ALA A 146 -8.50 14.78 5.98
CA ALA A 146 -7.70 13.78 5.27
C ALA A 146 -6.26 14.27 5.09
N TRP A 147 -6.08 15.53 4.70
CA TRP A 147 -4.75 16.14 4.55
C TRP A 147 -3.93 16.02 5.85
N ARG A 148 -4.53 16.35 7.01
CA ARG A 148 -3.85 16.26 8.31
C ARG A 148 -3.44 14.84 8.66
N MET A 149 -4.31 13.85 8.43
CA MET A 149 -3.96 12.45 8.69
C MET A 149 -2.77 11.99 7.84
N VAL A 150 -2.68 12.45 6.58
CA VAL A 150 -1.54 12.15 5.71
C VAL A 150 -0.27 12.86 6.22
N ASP A 151 -0.36 14.14 6.58
CA ASP A 151 0.77 14.93 7.09
C ASP A 151 1.31 14.36 8.42
N GLU A 152 0.43 14.03 9.37
CA GLU A 152 0.78 13.39 10.64
C GLU A 152 1.40 12.00 10.40
N ALA A 153 0.82 11.20 9.50
CA ALA A 153 1.35 9.88 9.16
C ALA A 153 2.72 9.95 8.48
N LEU A 154 2.99 11.00 7.70
CA LEU A 154 4.30 11.27 7.13
C LEU A 154 5.29 11.73 8.20
N GLY A 155 4.89 12.65 9.08
CA GLY A 155 5.73 13.13 10.17
C GLY A 155 6.13 12.02 11.14
N THR A 156 5.21 11.13 11.50
CA THR A 156 5.52 9.94 12.30
C THR A 156 6.51 9.01 11.61
N LEU A 157 6.39 8.81 10.30
CA LEU A 157 7.37 8.01 9.54
C LEU A 157 8.75 8.67 9.51
N ASP A 158 8.82 10.01 9.40
CA ASP A 158 10.07 10.76 9.46
C ASP A 158 10.75 10.59 10.84
N THR A 159 10.00 10.46 11.95
CA THR A 159 10.59 10.22 13.28
C THR A 159 11.27 8.86 13.40
N THR A 160 10.74 7.82 12.76
CA THR A 160 11.31 6.46 12.78
C THR A 160 12.28 6.21 11.62
N ARG A 161 12.53 7.20 10.74
CA ARG A 161 13.45 7.10 9.59
C ARG A 161 14.80 6.46 9.93
N HIS A 162 15.39 6.85 11.05
CA HIS A 162 16.72 6.40 11.50
C HIS A 162 16.79 4.88 11.77
N GLU A 163 15.65 4.23 11.98
CA GLU A 163 15.56 2.78 12.18
C GLU A 163 15.57 2.01 10.85
N TRP A 164 15.11 2.65 9.78
CA TRP A 164 14.93 2.02 8.47
C TRP A 164 16.06 2.34 7.49
N VAL A 165 16.50 3.60 7.49
CA VAL A 165 17.49 4.09 6.54
C VAL A 165 18.88 3.63 6.94
N GLY A 166 19.59 2.99 6.01
CA GLY A 166 20.91 2.40 6.23
C GLY A 166 20.87 1.05 6.97
N ALA A 167 19.70 0.55 7.35
CA ALA A 167 19.55 -0.75 7.96
C ALA A 167 19.78 -1.89 6.95
N ASP A 168 20.34 -3.01 7.42
CA ASP A 168 20.51 -4.21 6.60
C ASP A 168 19.14 -4.74 6.14
N PRO A 169 18.90 -4.91 4.82
CA PRO A 169 17.70 -5.52 4.27
C PRO A 169 17.30 -6.84 4.92
N ALA A 170 18.26 -7.67 5.35
CA ALA A 170 17.98 -8.93 6.04
C ALA A 170 17.39 -8.72 7.43
N VAL A 171 17.82 -7.67 8.14
CA VAL A 171 17.28 -7.29 9.45
C VAL A 171 15.88 -6.72 9.28
N VAL A 172 15.67 -5.83 8.30
CA VAL A 172 14.36 -5.24 8.09
C VAL A 172 13.35 -6.19 7.45
N ALA A 173 13.75 -7.26 6.76
CA ALA A 173 12.82 -8.17 6.08
C ALA A 173 11.69 -8.73 6.97
N ALA A 174 11.94 -8.91 8.27
CA ALA A 174 10.93 -9.42 9.22
C ALA A 174 9.78 -8.43 9.49
N ALA A 175 10.03 -7.11 9.41
CA ALA A 175 9.04 -6.05 9.65
C ALA A 175 8.82 -5.13 8.43
N GLY A 176 9.64 -5.26 7.39
CA GLY A 176 9.76 -4.30 6.29
C GLY A 176 8.57 -4.31 5.34
N TRP A 177 7.74 -5.36 5.37
CA TRP A 177 6.45 -5.34 4.70
C TRP A 177 5.54 -4.23 5.26
N VAL A 178 5.63 -3.92 6.56
CA VAL A 178 4.85 -2.84 7.18
C VAL A 178 5.35 -1.48 6.70
N LEU A 179 6.66 -1.31 6.51
CA LEU A 179 7.22 -0.10 5.90
C LEU A 179 6.73 0.08 4.46
N VAL A 180 6.79 -0.99 3.65
CA VAL A 180 6.35 -0.96 2.25
C VAL A 180 4.85 -0.67 2.15
N ASP A 181 4.03 -1.30 3.00
CA ASP A 181 2.60 -1.00 3.12
C ASP A 181 2.40 0.45 3.55
N ARG A 182 3.05 0.92 4.62
CA ARG A 182 2.88 2.28 5.10
C ARG A 182 3.21 3.33 4.04
N MET A 183 4.34 3.15 3.35
CA MET A 183 4.77 4.06 2.29
C MET A 183 3.81 4.01 1.08
N SER A 184 3.31 2.84 0.72
CA SER A 184 2.34 2.71 -0.36
C SER A 184 1.02 3.39 -0.04
N ARG A 185 0.49 3.23 1.18
CA ARG A 185 -0.72 3.91 1.65
C ARG A 185 -0.54 5.43 1.67
N LEU A 186 0.63 5.94 2.06
CA LEU A 186 0.93 7.38 2.01
C LEU A 186 0.95 7.93 0.58
N LEU A 187 1.59 7.22 -0.35
CA LEU A 187 1.60 7.60 -1.77
C LEU A 187 0.19 7.62 -2.38
N ILE A 188 -0.60 6.59 -2.11
CA ILE A 188 -1.98 6.49 -2.59
C ILE A 188 -2.87 7.58 -1.96
N ALA A 189 -2.78 7.76 -0.64
CA ALA A 189 -3.59 8.76 0.08
C ALA A 189 -3.26 10.19 -0.37
N SER A 190 -1.98 10.52 -0.53
CA SER A 190 -1.56 11.85 -1.02
C SER A 190 -2.02 12.10 -2.46
N ALA A 191 -1.97 11.10 -3.34
CA ALA A 191 -2.53 11.22 -4.69
C ALA A 191 -4.05 11.42 -4.68
N LEU A 192 -4.77 10.72 -3.82
CA LEU A 192 -6.22 10.86 -3.67
C LEU A 192 -6.60 12.24 -3.11
N VAL A 193 -5.90 12.74 -2.09
CA VAL A 193 -6.06 14.12 -1.57
C VAL A 193 -5.77 15.15 -2.65
N SER A 194 -4.68 14.99 -3.39
CA SER A 194 -4.31 15.84 -4.52
C SER A 194 -5.40 15.90 -5.58
N GLN A 195 -6.01 14.75 -5.93
CA GLN A 195 -7.09 14.69 -6.90
C GLN A 195 -8.39 15.30 -6.36
N ALA A 196 -8.72 15.08 -5.09
CA ALA A 196 -9.88 15.67 -4.44
C ALA A 196 -9.81 17.21 -4.38
N GLY A 197 -8.59 17.76 -4.25
CA GLY A 197 -8.33 19.21 -4.25
C GLY A 197 -8.14 19.83 -5.64
N ALA A 198 -8.24 19.05 -6.71
CA ALA A 198 -8.00 19.55 -8.06
C ALA A 198 -9.14 20.49 -8.52
N ALA A 199 -8.77 21.66 -9.05
CA ALA A 199 -9.72 22.60 -9.61
C ALA A 199 -10.45 22.02 -10.84
N GLY A 200 -11.73 22.37 -11.01
CA GLY A 200 -12.52 22.00 -12.20
C GLY A 200 -13.25 20.64 -12.11
N GLN A 201 -13.23 19.97 -10.96
CA GLN A 201 -14.04 18.77 -10.74
C GLN A 201 -15.53 19.12 -10.60
N PRO A 202 -16.46 18.33 -11.18
CA PRO A 202 -17.88 18.46 -10.86
C PRO A 202 -18.12 18.32 -9.36
N SER A 203 -19.01 19.14 -8.78
CA SER A 203 -19.22 19.21 -7.32
C SER A 203 -19.48 17.85 -6.69
N GLN A 204 -20.37 17.04 -7.27
CA GLN A 204 -20.68 15.70 -6.79
C GLN A 204 -19.46 14.77 -6.79
N VAL A 205 -18.61 14.85 -7.82
CA VAL A 205 -17.38 14.04 -7.92
C VAL A 205 -16.36 14.52 -6.87
N ALA A 206 -16.24 15.84 -6.67
CA ALA A 206 -15.38 16.40 -5.65
C ALA A 206 -15.79 15.94 -4.24
N GLU A 207 -17.09 15.92 -3.92
CA GLU A 207 -17.57 15.42 -2.63
C GLU A 207 -17.27 13.94 -2.41
N LEU A 208 -17.46 13.11 -3.43
CA LEU A 208 -17.12 11.68 -3.38
C LEU A 208 -15.62 11.48 -3.13
N LEU A 209 -14.76 12.21 -3.84
CA LEU A 209 -13.31 12.14 -3.67
C LEU A 209 -12.86 12.62 -2.28
N VAL A 210 -13.48 13.68 -1.73
CA VAL A 210 -13.20 14.15 -0.37
C VAL A 210 -13.58 13.08 0.66
N ASN A 211 -14.74 12.45 0.51
CA ASN A 211 -15.16 11.38 1.43
C ASN A 211 -14.27 10.14 1.30
N ALA A 212 -13.90 9.76 0.08
CA ALA A 212 -12.96 8.68 -0.18
C ALA A 212 -11.59 8.96 0.45
N ALA A 213 -11.04 10.18 0.28
CA ALA A 213 -9.77 10.58 0.87
C ALA A 213 -9.78 10.45 2.40
N ARG A 214 -10.85 10.92 3.04
CA ARG A 214 -11.02 10.82 4.50
C ARG A 214 -11.11 9.37 4.97
N ARG A 215 -11.93 8.57 4.31
CA ARG A 215 -12.15 7.16 4.68
C ARG A 215 -10.88 6.34 4.46
N TYR A 216 -10.19 6.52 3.34
CA TYR A 216 -8.92 5.85 3.05
C TYR A 216 -7.84 6.22 4.08
N ALA A 217 -7.63 7.51 4.35
CA ALA A 217 -6.66 7.96 5.34
C ALA A 217 -6.98 7.43 6.74
N TRP A 218 -8.26 7.45 7.14
CA TRP A 218 -8.70 6.92 8.42
C TRP A 218 -8.42 5.42 8.57
N ASN A 219 -8.74 4.63 7.56
CA ASN A 219 -8.61 3.17 7.61
C ASN A 219 -7.14 2.72 7.61
N HIS A 220 -6.29 3.40 6.84
CA HIS A 220 -4.94 2.91 6.55
C HIS A 220 -3.82 3.67 7.27
N LEU A 221 -4.00 4.94 7.64
CA LEU A 221 -2.92 5.80 8.15
C LEU A 221 -2.93 6.02 9.68
N ARG A 222 -3.97 5.61 10.40
CA ARG A 222 -4.01 5.78 11.88
C ARG A 222 -3.10 4.83 12.67
N ARG A 223 -2.55 3.83 12.00
CA ARG A 223 -1.59 2.89 12.63
C ARG A 223 -0.32 3.63 13.06
N PRO A 224 0.35 3.21 14.16
CA PRO A 224 1.65 3.75 14.51
C PRO A 224 2.64 3.57 13.36
N ALA A 225 3.70 4.38 13.36
CA ALA A 225 4.79 4.19 12.42
C ALA A 225 5.39 2.78 12.61
N PRO A 226 5.81 2.13 11.51
CA PRO A 226 6.48 0.86 11.63
C PRO A 226 7.85 1.07 12.27
N GLU A 227 8.23 0.14 13.14
CA GLU A 227 9.56 0.06 13.76
C GLU A 227 10.39 -1.03 13.08
N ALA A 228 11.69 -0.81 12.93
CA ALA A 228 12.55 -1.83 12.32
C ALA A 228 12.63 -3.08 13.23
N ALA A 229 12.74 -4.25 12.62
CA ALA A 229 12.88 -5.47 13.39
C ALA A 229 14.21 -5.47 14.16
N THR A 230 14.14 -5.56 15.48
CA THR A 230 15.31 -5.75 16.34
C THR A 230 15.99 -7.10 16.08
N PRO A 231 17.27 -7.28 16.46
CA PRO A 231 17.92 -8.60 16.39
C PRO A 231 17.14 -9.71 17.08
N THR A 232 16.38 -9.39 18.14
CA THR A 232 15.51 -10.34 18.83
C THR A 232 14.31 -10.74 17.99
N HIS A 233 13.68 -9.80 17.27
CA HIS A 233 12.59 -10.10 16.34
C HIS A 233 13.07 -11.03 15.22
N VAL A 234 14.22 -10.72 14.61
CA VAL A 234 14.82 -11.54 13.54
C VAL A 234 15.13 -12.95 14.04
N ARG A 235 15.78 -13.09 15.20
CA ARG A 235 16.07 -14.41 15.80
C ARG A 235 14.79 -15.21 16.07
N ARG A 236 13.77 -14.59 16.69
CA ARG A 236 12.48 -15.26 16.95
C ARG A 236 11.79 -15.73 15.67
N SER A 237 11.83 -14.93 14.61
CA SER A 237 11.31 -15.34 13.30
C SER A 237 12.11 -16.52 12.72
N ALA A 238 13.44 -16.52 12.85
CA ALA A 238 14.28 -17.63 12.39
C ALA A 238 14.02 -18.93 13.18
N ASP A 239 13.85 -18.83 14.50
CA ASP A 239 13.49 -19.94 15.37
C ASP A 239 12.10 -20.52 15.00
N LEU A 240 11.12 -19.65 14.73
CA LEU A 240 9.78 -20.06 14.28
C LEU A 240 9.81 -20.78 12.91
N VAL A 241 10.56 -20.24 11.95
CA VAL A 241 10.74 -20.88 10.64
C VAL A 241 11.42 -22.24 10.79
N SER A 242 12.43 -22.34 11.66
CA SER A 242 13.12 -23.60 11.94
C SER A 242 12.21 -24.64 12.60
N ALA A 243 11.28 -24.21 13.45
CA ALA A 243 10.30 -25.07 14.10
C ALA A 243 9.18 -25.55 13.17
N LEU A 244 8.80 -24.74 12.17
CA LEU A 244 7.76 -25.06 11.17
C LEU A 244 8.32 -25.72 9.91
N ALA A 245 9.62 -25.60 9.65
CA ALA A 245 10.28 -26.31 8.57
C ALA A 245 10.07 -27.81 8.81
N PRO A 246 9.55 -28.58 7.83
CA PRO A 246 9.38 -30.01 7.99
C PRO A 246 10.73 -30.59 8.41
N GLN A 247 10.77 -31.18 9.61
CA GLN A 247 11.94 -31.93 10.06
C GLN A 247 12.17 -32.98 8.98
N THR A 248 13.16 -32.74 8.12
CA THR A 248 13.59 -33.74 7.15
C THR A 248 13.97 -34.92 8.00
N ARG A 249 13.16 -36.00 7.97
CA ARG A 249 13.36 -37.19 8.78
C ARG A 249 14.81 -37.63 8.62
N ARG A 250 15.65 -37.28 9.59
CA ARG A 250 16.91 -37.96 9.84
C ARG A 250 16.59 -39.21 10.65
N GLU A 251 15.79 -40.09 10.03
CA GLU A 251 15.57 -41.48 10.43
C GLU A 251 15.79 -42.35 9.19
N GLN A 252 16.94 -42.18 8.56
CA GLN A 252 17.54 -43.19 7.71
C GLN A 252 19.06 -43.08 7.93
N GLN A 253 19.53 -43.69 9.02
CA GLN A 253 20.88 -44.20 9.29
C GLN A 253 21.12 -44.24 10.82
N ARG A 254 20.42 -45.15 11.49
CA ARG A 254 21.01 -45.98 12.53
C ARG A 254 20.49 -47.39 12.34
#